data_AF-A0A511NJZ2-F1
#
_entry.id   AF-A0A511NJZ2-F1
#
_cell.length_a   1.000
_cell.length_b   1.000
_cell.length_c   1.000
_cell.angle_alpha   90.00
_cell.angle_beta   90.00
_cell.angle_gamma   90.00
#
_symmetry.space_group_name_H-M   'P 1'
#
loop_
_entity.id
_entity.type
_entity.pdbx_description
1 polymer ?
#
loop_
_entity_poly.entity_id
_entity_poly.type
_entity_poly.pdbx_seq_one_letter_code
_entity_poly.pdbx_strand_id
1 'polypeptide(L)'
;MRKIALSIAAVAVFALYSCNSKQAEKTEVISSKAETPEQPIASESDIPNHTESATLQNSYAVLQDNGQQKTVALDPNETVIAANNLPVNAQNFVSRNFGNIEFLNAVKEVERNVATYNVQLKDGTKIEFTENGDWIEVKNGLGKAIPIKFFPENIVKYLQAKYPKIDAKSIEIDEKDKEIKVELLQNKIDLKFDLNGNFIKID
;
A
#
# COMPACT_ATOMS: atom_id res chain seq x y z
N MET A 1 15.95 -51.83 -17.35
CA MET A 1 15.24 -52.19 -16.09
C MET A 1 16.22 -52.91 -15.17
N ARG A 2 16.72 -52.25 -14.13
CA ARG A 2 17.48 -52.91 -13.05
C ARG A 2 16.74 -52.65 -11.74
N LYS A 3 16.23 -53.72 -11.15
CA LYS A 3 15.60 -53.77 -9.82
C LYS A 3 16.71 -54.01 -8.80
N ILE A 4 16.79 -53.20 -7.75
CA ILE A 4 17.49 -53.57 -6.50
C ILE A 4 16.55 -53.21 -5.36
N ALA A 5 16.24 -54.22 -4.55
CA ALA A 5 15.36 -54.18 -3.41
C ALA A 5 16.12 -53.77 -2.13
N LEU A 6 15.44 -52.94 -1.33
CA LEU A 6 15.25 -52.96 0.13
C LEU A 6 16.35 -53.52 1.04
N SER A 7 16.81 -52.69 2.00
CA SER A 7 17.05 -53.15 3.37
C SER A 7 16.93 -52.00 4.38
N ILE A 8 16.33 -52.33 5.52
CA ILE A 8 15.88 -51.49 6.64
C ILE A 8 16.93 -51.51 7.75
N ALA A 9 17.15 -50.40 8.45
CA ALA A 9 17.46 -50.42 9.89
C ALA A 9 17.21 -49.05 10.52
N ALA A 10 16.30 -49.02 11.49
CA ALA A 10 16.09 -47.91 12.42
C ALA A 10 17.15 -47.94 13.53
N VAL A 11 17.64 -46.76 13.95
CA VAL A 11 18.24 -46.58 15.27
C VAL A 11 17.72 -45.26 15.85
N ALA A 12 16.84 -45.38 16.83
CA ALA A 12 16.51 -44.30 17.74
C ALA A 12 17.58 -44.24 18.84
N VAL A 13 18.09 -43.05 19.14
CA VAL A 13 18.77 -42.78 20.41
C VAL A 13 18.09 -41.57 21.06
N PHE A 14 17.45 -41.87 22.19
CA PHE A 14 17.01 -40.93 23.21
C PHE A 14 18.24 -40.26 23.86
N ALA A 15 18.20 -38.95 24.00
CA ALA A 15 18.91 -38.25 25.07
C ALA A 15 17.96 -37.25 25.72
N LEU A 16 17.38 -37.67 26.84
CA LEU A 16 16.76 -36.80 27.83
C LEU A 16 17.88 -36.05 28.53
N TYR A 17 17.79 -34.73 28.63
CA TYR A 17 18.44 -34.00 29.71
C TYR A 17 17.42 -33.13 30.43
N SER A 18 17.48 -33.27 31.75
CA SER A 18 16.54 -32.80 32.75
C SER A 18 16.59 -31.29 32.98
N CYS A 19 15.40 -30.73 33.15
CA CYS A 19 14.92 -29.95 34.30
C CYS A 19 15.87 -29.02 35.11
N ASN A 20 15.41 -27.76 35.17
CA ASN A 20 15.17 -26.94 36.37
C ASN A 20 16.26 -25.96 36.84
N SER A 21 15.92 -24.67 36.87
CA SER A 21 15.50 -24.02 38.13
C SER A 21 14.83 -22.66 37.88
N LYS A 22 13.64 -22.52 38.46
CA LYS A 22 13.02 -21.23 38.79
C LYS A 22 13.88 -20.53 39.84
N GLN A 23 14.02 -19.22 39.72
CA GLN A 23 14.03 -18.34 40.89
C GLN A 23 12.99 -17.25 40.67
N ALA A 24 12.03 -17.22 41.60
CA ALA A 24 11.22 -16.07 41.92
C ALA A 24 11.86 -15.43 43.15
N GLU A 25 12.01 -14.11 43.16
CA GLU A 25 12.19 -13.35 44.39
C GLU A 25 11.12 -12.26 44.43
N LYS A 26 10.32 -12.34 45.50
CA LYS A 26 9.35 -11.35 45.95
C LYS A 26 9.98 -10.71 47.18
N THR A 27 10.09 -9.38 47.22
CA THR A 27 10.16 -8.64 48.48
C THR A 27 9.27 -7.41 48.42
N GLU A 28 8.33 -7.38 49.37
CA GLU A 28 7.36 -6.33 49.74
C GLU A 28 8.05 -5.15 50.46
N VAL A 29 7.73 -3.89 50.11
CA VAL A 29 6.81 -2.92 50.79
C VAL A 29 7.49 -2.02 51.84
N ILE A 30 7.20 -0.70 51.77
CA ILE A 30 6.79 0.26 52.83
C ILE A 30 6.92 1.67 52.20
N SER A 31 5.85 2.32 51.72
CA SER A 31 4.88 3.19 52.44
C SER A 31 5.51 4.35 53.24
N SER A 32 5.40 5.57 52.70
CA SER A 32 5.12 6.77 53.51
C SER A 32 4.42 7.85 52.67
N LYS A 33 3.55 8.58 53.35
CA LYS A 33 2.51 9.49 52.87
C LYS A 33 2.73 10.87 53.53
N ALA A 34 2.18 11.90 52.89
CA ALA A 34 1.91 13.28 53.38
C ALA A 34 3.09 14.26 53.16
N GLU A 35 2.92 15.54 52.82
CA GLU A 35 1.76 16.43 52.73
C GLU A 35 2.16 17.71 51.94
N THR A 36 1.14 18.41 51.43
CA THR A 36 1.15 19.68 50.66
C THR A 36 1.50 20.91 51.51
N PRO A 37 1.90 22.05 50.91
CA PRO A 37 0.99 23.20 50.93
C PRO A 37 0.90 23.98 49.61
N GLU A 38 -0.20 24.73 49.51
CA GLU A 38 -0.81 25.39 48.34
C GLU A 38 -0.07 26.62 47.75
N GLN A 39 -0.28 26.77 46.43
CA GLN A 39 -0.53 27.93 45.53
C GLN A 39 -0.13 29.38 45.89
N PRO A 40 0.09 30.23 44.85
CA PRO A 40 -1.03 31.06 44.35
C PRO A 40 -1.15 31.20 42.80
N ILE A 41 -2.39 30.99 42.33
CA ILE A 41 -3.26 31.70 41.36
C ILE A 41 -2.66 32.71 40.33
N ALA A 42 -3.25 32.64 39.11
CA ALA A 42 -3.28 33.55 37.94
C ALA A 42 -2.33 33.13 36.79
N SER A 43 -2.72 33.06 35.52
CA SER A 43 -3.77 33.76 34.77
C SER A 43 -4.24 32.97 33.55
N GLU A 44 -5.51 33.19 33.23
CA GLU A 44 -6.23 32.82 32.02
C GLU A 44 -5.75 33.63 30.80
N SER A 45 -5.33 32.95 29.73
CA SER A 45 -5.41 33.42 28.33
C SER A 45 -4.86 32.37 27.36
N ASP A 46 -5.64 32.10 26.31
CA ASP A 46 -5.21 31.60 24.99
C ASP A 46 -4.95 30.09 24.82
N ILE A 47 -6.04 29.31 24.72
CA ILE A 47 -6.04 28.13 23.84
C ILE A 47 -6.36 28.64 22.43
N PRO A 48 -5.41 28.69 21.48
CA PRO A 48 -5.79 28.79 20.08
C PRO A 48 -6.44 27.46 19.70
N ASN A 49 -7.77 27.51 19.64
CA ASN A 49 -8.59 26.59 18.87
C ASN A 49 -7.99 26.51 17.45
N HIS A 50 -7.17 25.49 17.19
CA HIS A 50 -6.84 25.08 15.83
C HIS A 50 -8.08 24.42 15.24
N THR A 51 -9.09 25.25 14.97
CA THR A 51 -9.96 25.02 13.83
C THR A 51 -9.04 25.08 12.64
N GLU A 52 -8.68 23.90 12.14
CA GLU A 52 -8.01 23.74 10.86
C GLU A 52 -8.98 24.29 9.81
N SER A 53 -8.92 25.61 9.59
CA SER A 53 -9.51 26.25 8.44
C SER A 53 -8.95 25.53 7.25
N ALA A 54 -9.79 24.72 6.61
CA ALA A 54 -9.57 24.22 5.27
C ALA A 54 -9.39 25.45 4.38
N THR A 55 -8.16 25.94 4.27
CA THR A 55 -7.77 26.85 3.21
C THR A 55 -8.06 26.12 1.93
N LEU A 56 -8.95 26.67 1.12
CA LEU A 56 -9.23 26.21 -0.23
C LEU A 56 -7.92 26.21 -1.02
N GLN A 57 -7.16 25.12 -0.96
CA GLN A 57 -6.06 24.89 -1.88
C GLN A 57 -6.70 24.64 -3.23
N ASN A 58 -6.86 25.67 -4.05
CA ASN A 58 -7.47 25.56 -5.38
C ASN A 58 -6.53 24.88 -6.40
N SER A 59 -5.45 24.26 -5.93
CA SER A 59 -4.43 23.61 -6.75
C SER A 59 -3.55 22.66 -5.93
N TYR A 60 -2.93 21.69 -6.58
CA TYR A 60 -2.00 20.74 -5.98
C TYR A 60 -0.79 20.45 -6.89
N ALA A 61 0.28 19.91 -6.30
CA ALA A 61 1.47 19.53 -7.03
C ALA A 61 1.35 18.12 -7.61
N VAL A 62 1.71 17.95 -8.88
CA VAL A 62 1.85 16.66 -9.56
C VAL A 62 3.25 16.48 -10.12
N LEU A 63 3.74 15.25 -10.16
CA LEU A 63 4.94 14.86 -10.88
C LEU A 63 4.53 14.37 -12.27
N GLN A 64 4.91 15.11 -13.30
CA GLN A 64 4.67 14.74 -14.68
C GLN A 64 5.57 13.57 -15.11
N ASP A 65 5.18 12.90 -16.19
CA ASP A 65 5.87 11.70 -16.68
C ASP A 65 7.30 11.99 -17.17
N ASN A 66 7.60 13.25 -17.49
CA ASN A 66 8.96 13.72 -17.79
C ASN A 66 9.82 14.01 -16.54
N GLY A 67 9.29 13.78 -15.33
CA GLY A 67 9.94 14.04 -14.05
C GLY A 67 9.84 15.47 -13.53
N GLN A 68 9.14 16.36 -14.23
CA GLN A 68 8.96 17.74 -13.78
C GLN A 68 7.75 17.86 -12.86
N GLN A 69 7.88 18.63 -11.78
CA GLN A 69 6.76 18.98 -10.94
C GLN A 69 5.96 20.12 -11.56
N LYS A 70 4.63 20.01 -11.55
CA LYS A 70 3.69 21.04 -12.01
C LYS A 70 2.63 21.28 -10.95
N THR A 71 2.17 22.53 -10.84
CA THR A 71 0.95 22.85 -10.10
C THR A 71 -0.26 22.74 -11.02
N VAL A 72 -1.26 21.97 -10.60
CA VAL A 72 -2.53 21.73 -11.32
C VAL A 72 -3.66 22.34 -10.50
N ALA A 73 -4.56 23.07 -11.15
CA ALA A 73 -5.75 23.60 -10.50
C ALA A 73 -6.73 22.45 -10.21
N LEU A 74 -7.45 22.52 -9.09
CA LEU A 74 -8.51 21.55 -8.79
C LEU A 74 -9.70 21.79 -9.71
N ASP A 75 -10.29 20.70 -10.18
CA ASP A 75 -11.63 20.75 -10.76
C ASP A 75 -12.70 20.89 -9.66
N PRO A 76 -13.91 21.39 -9.96
CA PRO A 76 -14.95 21.64 -8.95
C PRO A 76 -15.40 20.39 -8.16
N ASN A 77 -15.18 19.21 -8.72
CA ASN A 77 -15.50 17.91 -8.13
C ASN A 77 -14.30 17.26 -7.42
N GLU A 78 -13.15 17.92 -7.35
CA GLU A 78 -11.94 17.42 -6.72
C GLU A 78 -11.70 18.06 -5.35
N THR A 79 -11.02 17.33 -4.47
CA THR A 79 -10.56 17.83 -3.18
C THR A 79 -9.25 17.15 -2.81
N VAL A 80 -8.22 17.94 -2.52
CA VAL A 80 -6.98 17.40 -1.93
C VAL A 80 -7.28 16.90 -0.51
N ILE A 81 -6.87 15.67 -0.22
CA ILE A 81 -7.02 15.07 1.10
C ILE A 81 -5.66 14.66 1.65
N ALA A 82 -5.55 14.62 2.98
CA ALA A 82 -4.40 14.02 3.64
C ALA A 82 -4.41 12.49 3.44
N ALA A 83 -3.23 11.86 3.37
CA ALA A 83 -3.11 10.42 3.11
C ALA A 83 -3.82 9.55 4.16
N ASN A 84 -3.92 10.01 5.41
CA ASN A 84 -4.66 9.33 6.48
C ASN A 84 -6.20 9.43 6.32
N ASN A 85 -6.70 10.26 5.41
CA ASN A 85 -8.11 10.37 5.06
C ASN A 85 -8.49 9.49 3.86
N LEU A 86 -7.54 8.77 3.24
CA LEU A 86 -7.84 7.73 2.26
C LEU A 86 -8.65 6.58 2.92
N PRO A 87 -9.44 5.82 2.16
CA PRO A 87 -10.04 4.58 2.68
C PRO A 87 -8.97 3.65 3.26
N VAL A 88 -9.31 2.94 4.34
CA VAL A 88 -8.37 2.06 5.06
C VAL A 88 -7.75 1.01 4.13
N ASN A 89 -8.52 0.49 3.17
CA ASN A 89 -8.01 -0.48 2.18
C ASN A 89 -6.92 0.13 1.29
N ALA A 90 -7.09 1.37 0.84
CA ALA A 90 -6.10 2.08 0.04
C ALA A 90 -4.82 2.34 0.83
N GLN A 91 -4.94 2.80 2.08
CA GLN A 91 -3.78 3.00 2.98
C GLN A 91 -2.98 1.70 3.15
N ASN A 92 -3.67 0.59 3.42
CA ASN A 92 -3.06 -0.73 3.56
C ASN A 92 -2.41 -1.20 2.26
N PHE A 93 -3.06 -0.97 1.12
CA PHE A 93 -2.53 -1.33 -0.19
C PHE A 93 -1.22 -0.59 -0.48
N VAL A 94 -1.19 0.73 -0.28
CA VAL A 94 0.02 1.54 -0.50
C VAL A 94 1.15 1.06 0.40
N SER A 95 0.91 0.94 1.71
CA SER A 95 1.93 0.50 2.67
C SER A 95 2.49 -0.89 2.34
N ARG A 96 1.62 -1.85 2.02
CA ARG A 96 2.03 -3.23 1.73
C ARG A 96 2.82 -3.34 0.43
N ASN A 97 2.48 -2.57 -0.59
CA ASN A 97 3.03 -2.76 -1.94
C ASN A 97 4.17 -1.80 -2.28
N PHE A 98 4.14 -0.58 -1.74
CA PHE A 98 5.08 0.49 -2.04
C PHE A 98 5.91 0.92 -0.82
N GLY A 99 5.73 0.27 0.34
CA GLY A 99 6.55 0.49 1.53
C GLY A 99 6.40 1.91 2.08
N ASN A 100 7.54 2.57 2.32
CA ASN A 100 7.61 3.90 2.91
C ASN A 100 7.78 5.01 1.84
N ILE A 101 7.40 4.76 0.59
CA ILE A 101 7.42 5.82 -0.43
C ILE A 101 6.40 6.88 -0.02
N GLU A 102 6.87 8.12 0.12
CA GLU A 102 6.03 9.23 0.54
C GLU A 102 4.97 9.58 -0.50
N PHE A 103 3.80 9.99 -0.03
CA PHE A 103 2.76 10.59 -0.85
C PHE A 103 3.25 11.94 -1.36
N LEU A 104 3.03 12.19 -2.66
CA LEU A 104 3.15 13.52 -3.24
C LEU A 104 1.81 14.26 -3.14
N ASN A 105 0.71 13.58 -3.48
CA ASN A 105 -0.65 14.07 -3.32
C ASN A 105 -1.63 12.90 -3.18
N ALA A 106 -2.81 13.20 -2.64
CA ALA A 106 -4.01 12.37 -2.70
C ALA A 106 -5.19 13.29 -2.98
N VAL A 107 -5.95 12.99 -4.04
CA VAL A 107 -7.09 13.78 -4.49
C VAL A 107 -8.31 12.88 -4.48
N LYS A 108 -9.35 13.30 -3.77
CA LYS A 108 -10.68 12.70 -3.87
C LYS A 108 -11.41 13.40 -5.02
N GLU A 109 -11.95 12.62 -5.93
CA GLU A 109 -12.83 13.11 -6.98
C GLU A 109 -14.24 12.53 -6.77
N VAL A 110 -15.29 13.32 -7.01
CA VAL A 110 -16.67 12.87 -6.91
C VAL A 110 -17.41 13.16 -8.21
N GLU A 111 -17.58 12.15 -9.05
CA GLU A 111 -18.36 12.27 -10.28
C GLU A 111 -19.65 11.46 -10.19
N ARG A 112 -20.80 12.08 -10.51
CA ARG A 112 -22.13 11.44 -10.47
C ARG A 112 -22.42 10.69 -9.16
N ASN A 113 -22.02 11.28 -8.02
CA ASN A 113 -22.14 10.72 -6.68
C ASN A 113 -21.30 9.45 -6.42
N VAL A 114 -20.31 9.17 -7.26
CA VAL A 114 -19.34 8.09 -7.06
C VAL A 114 -17.99 8.73 -6.75
N ALA A 115 -17.39 8.34 -5.62
CA ALA A 115 -16.07 8.81 -5.25
C ALA A 115 -14.96 7.92 -5.80
N THR A 116 -13.90 8.52 -6.30
CA THR A 116 -12.61 7.87 -6.58
C THR A 116 -11.49 8.62 -5.85
N TYR A 117 -10.36 7.93 -5.67
CA TYR A 117 -9.17 8.53 -5.06
C TYR A 117 -7.97 8.37 -5.99
N ASN A 118 -7.44 9.49 -6.44
CA ASN A 118 -6.24 9.58 -7.24
C ASN A 118 -5.05 9.88 -6.34
N VAL A 119 -4.11 8.95 -6.26
CA VAL A 119 -2.90 9.05 -5.43
C VAL A 119 -1.69 9.14 -6.33
N GLN A 120 -0.77 10.05 -6.01
CA GLN A 120 0.57 10.03 -6.56
C GLN A 120 1.62 9.93 -5.46
N LEU A 121 2.57 9.02 -5.63
CA LEU A 121 3.74 8.87 -4.78
C LEU A 121 4.94 9.64 -5.36
N LYS A 122 5.89 10.01 -4.50
CA LYS A 122 7.09 10.78 -4.92
C LYS A 122 8.00 10.05 -5.91
N ASP A 123 7.91 8.73 -6.01
CA ASP A 123 8.67 7.95 -6.99
C ASP A 123 8.04 7.93 -8.40
N GLY A 124 6.90 8.60 -8.58
CA GLY A 124 6.15 8.68 -9.83
C GLY A 124 5.03 7.65 -9.97
N THR A 125 4.86 6.77 -9.00
CA THR A 125 3.73 5.83 -8.98
C THR A 125 2.42 6.59 -8.83
N LYS A 126 1.46 6.30 -9.70
CA LYS A 126 0.09 6.82 -9.68
C LYS A 126 -0.85 5.64 -9.43
N ILE A 127 -1.81 5.82 -8.54
CA ILE A 127 -2.76 4.79 -8.16
C ILE A 127 -4.15 5.41 -8.12
N GLU A 128 -5.09 4.80 -8.82
CA GLU A 128 -6.50 5.13 -8.72
C GLU A 128 -7.20 4.09 -7.85
N PHE A 129 -8.05 4.54 -6.92
CA PHE A 129 -8.86 3.67 -6.08
C PHE A 129 -10.35 3.97 -6.21
N THR A 130 -11.16 2.94 -6.04
CA THR A 130 -12.61 3.05 -5.82
C THR A 130 -12.91 3.77 -4.49
N GLU A 131 -14.18 4.11 -4.27
CA GLU A 131 -14.66 4.68 -3.01
C GLU A 131 -14.28 3.83 -1.77
N ASN A 132 -14.24 2.50 -1.92
CA ASN A 132 -13.89 1.56 -0.86
C ASN A 132 -12.38 1.38 -0.66
N GLY A 133 -11.56 1.95 -1.54
CA GLY A 133 -10.10 1.82 -1.50
C GLY A 133 -9.54 0.59 -2.20
N ASP A 134 -10.32 -0.06 -3.05
CA ASP A 134 -9.82 -1.10 -3.95
C ASP A 134 -9.17 -0.43 -5.16
N TRP A 135 -8.01 -0.90 -5.61
CA TRP A 135 -7.29 -0.27 -6.73
C TRP A 135 -8.02 -0.55 -8.06
N ILE A 136 -8.03 0.46 -8.94
CA ILE A 136 -8.55 0.39 -10.30
C ILE A 136 -7.37 0.35 -11.28
N GLU A 137 -6.46 1.31 -11.15
CA GLU A 137 -5.23 1.40 -11.94
C GLU A 137 -4.02 1.61 -11.03
N VAL A 138 -2.91 0.97 -11.37
CA VAL A 138 -1.59 1.28 -10.85
C VAL A 138 -0.64 1.47 -12.03
N LYS A 139 0.05 2.61 -12.11
CA LYS A 139 1.08 2.86 -13.13
C LYS A 139 2.25 3.65 -12.58
N ASN A 140 3.45 3.49 -13.14
CA ASN A 140 4.55 4.41 -12.86
C ASN A 140 4.72 5.43 -14.00
N GLY A 141 4.43 6.70 -13.71
CA GLY A 141 4.50 7.78 -14.70
C GLY A 141 5.92 8.07 -15.20
N LEU A 142 6.95 7.74 -14.42
CA LEU A 142 8.35 7.96 -14.81
C LEU A 142 8.95 6.80 -15.61
N GLY A 143 8.13 5.82 -16.03
CA GLY A 143 8.60 4.68 -16.80
C GLY A 143 9.48 3.73 -15.99
N LYS A 144 9.14 3.50 -14.72
CA LYS A 144 9.76 2.46 -13.88
C LYS A 144 8.84 1.25 -13.74
N ALA A 145 9.42 0.14 -13.28
CA ALA A 145 8.66 -1.07 -12.98
C ALA A 145 7.77 -0.88 -11.74
N ILE A 146 6.57 -1.47 -11.77
CA ILE A 146 5.70 -1.59 -10.60
C ILE A 146 5.80 -2.99 -9.97
N PRO A 147 5.58 -3.15 -8.65
CA PRO A 147 5.60 -4.46 -8.01
C PRO A 147 4.47 -5.36 -8.53
N ILE A 148 4.79 -6.50 -9.14
CA ILE A 148 3.75 -7.41 -9.67
C ILE A 148 3.07 -8.28 -8.61
N LYS A 149 3.54 -8.24 -7.35
CA LYS A 149 3.08 -9.14 -6.28
C LYS A 149 1.60 -9.00 -5.90
N PHE A 150 0.98 -7.86 -6.21
CA PHE A 150 -0.43 -7.60 -5.94
C PHE A 150 -1.35 -7.97 -7.11
N PHE A 151 -0.78 -8.34 -8.27
CA PHE A 151 -1.56 -8.69 -9.44
C PHE A 151 -2.31 -10.00 -9.18
N PRO A 152 -3.42 -10.27 -9.90
CA PRO A 152 -4.08 -11.57 -9.87
C PRO A 152 -3.09 -12.72 -10.16
N GLU A 153 -3.19 -13.80 -9.40
CA GLU A 153 -2.22 -14.90 -9.42
C GLU A 153 -2.02 -15.50 -10.84
N ASN A 154 -3.11 -15.63 -11.59
CA ASN A 154 -3.06 -16.14 -12.97
C ASN A 154 -2.23 -15.23 -13.90
N ILE A 155 -2.33 -13.92 -13.72
CA ILE A 155 -1.55 -12.93 -14.48
C ILE A 155 -0.08 -13.03 -14.09
N VAL A 156 0.23 -13.11 -12.79
CA VAL A 156 1.62 -13.28 -12.31
C VAL A 156 2.25 -14.52 -12.92
N LYS A 157 1.54 -15.67 -12.90
CA LYS A 157 2.01 -16.92 -13.52
C LYS A 157 2.24 -16.75 -15.02
N TYR A 158 1.33 -16.08 -15.72
CA TYR A 158 1.45 -15.83 -17.15
C TYR A 158 2.68 -14.97 -17.47
N LEU A 159 2.88 -13.87 -16.75
CA LEU A 159 4.04 -13.00 -16.90
C LEU A 159 5.35 -13.74 -16.64
N GLN A 160 5.43 -14.54 -15.57
CA GLN A 160 6.62 -15.33 -15.26
C GLN A 160 6.92 -16.39 -16.32
N ALA A 161 5.89 -17.01 -16.91
CA ALA A 161 6.06 -18.05 -17.91
C ALA A 161 6.41 -17.53 -19.31
N LYS A 162 5.82 -16.39 -19.70
CA LYS A 162 5.94 -15.84 -21.08
C LYS A 162 6.89 -14.66 -21.18
N TYR A 163 7.06 -13.92 -20.10
CA TYR A 163 7.81 -12.67 -20.04
C TYR A 163 8.78 -12.61 -18.83
N PRO A 164 9.63 -13.63 -18.58
CA PRO A 164 10.43 -13.77 -17.35
C PRO A 164 11.50 -12.69 -17.13
N LYS A 165 11.76 -11.82 -18.11
CA LYS A 165 12.76 -10.75 -18.07
C LYS A 165 12.16 -9.37 -18.35
N ILE A 166 10.84 -9.27 -18.35
CA ILE A 166 10.11 -8.04 -18.66
C ILE A 166 9.28 -7.68 -17.44
N ASP A 167 9.34 -6.41 -17.06
CA ASP A 167 8.60 -5.86 -15.94
C ASP A 167 7.27 -5.25 -16.41
N ALA A 168 6.33 -5.06 -15.49
CA ALA A 168 5.11 -4.30 -15.77
C ALA A 168 5.33 -2.81 -15.47
N LYS A 169 4.79 -1.95 -16.35
CA LYS A 169 4.70 -0.50 -16.13
C LYS A 169 3.37 -0.09 -15.54
N SER A 170 2.29 -0.78 -15.93
CA SER A 170 0.95 -0.54 -15.41
C SER A 170 0.11 -1.82 -15.31
N ILE A 171 -0.94 -1.74 -14.51
CA ILE A 171 -2.08 -2.66 -14.52
C ILE A 171 -3.36 -1.84 -14.30
N GLU A 172 -4.41 -2.16 -15.04
CA GLU A 172 -5.72 -1.49 -14.99
C GLU A 172 -6.84 -2.52 -15.06
N ILE A 173 -7.86 -2.38 -14.22
CA ILE A 173 -9.14 -3.09 -14.34
C ILE A 173 -10.08 -2.20 -15.16
N ASP A 174 -10.30 -2.55 -16.43
CA ASP A 174 -11.26 -1.89 -17.28
C ASP A 174 -12.64 -2.55 -17.09
N GLU A 175 -13.48 -1.95 -16.25
CA GLU A 175 -14.83 -2.46 -15.99
C GLU A 175 -15.75 -2.40 -17.22
N LYS A 176 -15.50 -1.46 -18.14
CA LYS A 176 -16.32 -1.27 -19.34
C LYS A 176 -16.08 -2.40 -20.33
N ASP A 177 -14.82 -2.71 -20.60
CA ASP A 177 -14.43 -3.81 -21.49
C ASP A 177 -14.46 -5.17 -20.77
N LYS A 178 -14.56 -5.17 -19.44
CA LYS A 178 -14.46 -6.35 -18.56
C LYS A 178 -13.13 -7.08 -18.73
N GLU A 179 -12.06 -6.29 -18.79
CA GLU A 179 -10.70 -6.77 -19.04
C GLU A 179 -9.74 -6.24 -17.97
N ILE A 180 -8.64 -6.96 -17.78
CA ILE A 180 -7.47 -6.47 -17.07
C ILE A 180 -6.39 -6.17 -18.11
N LYS A 181 -5.89 -4.94 -18.11
CA LYS A 181 -4.87 -4.45 -19.04
C LYS A 181 -3.54 -4.37 -18.30
N VAL A 182 -2.48 -4.97 -18.84
CA VAL A 182 -1.12 -4.88 -18.29
C VAL A 182 -0.19 -4.36 -19.37
N GLU A 183 0.38 -3.17 -19.19
CA GLU A 183 1.43 -2.63 -20.07
C GLU A 183 2.79 -3.14 -19.60
N LEU A 184 3.53 -3.78 -20.51
CA LEU A 184 4.90 -4.21 -20.28
C LEU A 184 5.88 -3.05 -20.46
N LEU A 185 6.85 -2.95 -19.56
CA LEU A 185 7.75 -1.79 -19.47
C LEU A 185 8.73 -1.68 -20.65
N GLN A 186 9.41 -2.78 -20.99
CA GLN A 186 10.55 -2.75 -21.92
C GLN A 186 10.14 -2.60 -23.38
N ASN A 187 8.99 -3.17 -23.77
CA ASN A 187 8.54 -3.25 -25.15
C ASN A 187 7.18 -2.57 -25.40
N LYS A 188 6.57 -1.97 -24.37
CA LYS A 188 5.30 -1.24 -24.46
C LYS A 188 4.18 -2.07 -25.09
N ILE A 189 4.20 -3.37 -24.83
CA ILE A 189 3.17 -4.30 -25.26
C ILE A 189 2.05 -4.28 -24.23
N ASP A 190 0.82 -4.22 -24.71
CA ASP A 190 -0.37 -4.35 -23.88
C ASP A 190 -0.85 -5.80 -23.88
N LEU A 191 -0.96 -6.38 -22.69
CA LEU A 191 -1.58 -7.68 -22.49
C LEU A 191 -2.99 -7.49 -21.96
N LYS A 192 -3.97 -8.13 -22.59
CA LYS A 192 -5.37 -8.11 -22.15
C LYS A 192 -5.73 -9.48 -21.57
N PHE A 193 -6.37 -9.45 -20.41
CA PHE A 193 -6.87 -10.62 -19.70
C PHE A 193 -8.36 -10.44 -19.41
N ASP A 194 -9.10 -11.52 -19.21
CA ASP A 194 -10.43 -11.43 -18.62
C ASP A 194 -10.33 -11.10 -17.12
N LEU A 195 -11.47 -10.83 -16.47
CA LEU A 195 -11.51 -10.52 -15.03
C LEU A 195 -11.07 -11.69 -14.13
N ASN A 196 -10.96 -12.92 -14.67
CA ASN A 196 -10.40 -14.08 -13.95
C ASN A 196 -8.88 -14.22 -14.15
N GLY A 197 -8.27 -13.31 -14.91
CA GLY A 197 -6.85 -13.32 -15.25
C GLY A 197 -6.46 -14.33 -16.34
N ASN A 198 -7.41 -14.82 -17.14
CA ASN A 198 -7.11 -15.63 -18.32
C ASN A 198 -6.70 -14.72 -19.48
N PHE A 199 -5.58 -15.04 -20.12
CA PHE A 199 -5.08 -14.26 -21.25
C PHE A 199 -6.06 -14.27 -22.43
N ILE A 200 -6.33 -13.09 -22.99
CA ILE A 200 -7.18 -12.89 -24.17
C ILE A 200 -6.30 -12.63 -25.40
N LYS A 201 -5.56 -11.52 -25.40
CA LYS A 201 -4.81 -11.03 -26.56
C LYS A 201 -3.66 -10.09 -26.18
N ILE A 202 -2.81 -9.84 -27.16
CA ILE A 202 -1.84 -8.75 -27.19
C ILE A 202 -2.43 -7.62 -28.05
N ASP A 203 -2.20 -6.37 -27.64
CA ASP A 203 -2.45 -5.15 -28.44
C ASP A 203 -1.13 -4.43 -28.73
#